data_AF-A0A5R9C0N7-F1
#
_entry.id   AF-A0A5R9C0N7-F1
#
_cell.length_a   1.000
_cell.length_b   1.000
_cell.length_c   1.000
_cell.angle_alpha   90.00
_cell.angle_beta   90.00
_cell.angle_gamma   90.00
#
_symmetry.space_group_name_H-M   'P 1'
#
loop_
_entity.id
_entity.type
_entity.pdbx_description
1 polymer ?
#
loop_
_entity_poly.entity_id
_entity_poly.type
_entity_poly.pdbx_seq_one_letter_code
_entity_poly.pdbx_strand_id
1 'polypeptide(L)'
;MNSLYQKSHTINSLKSYFSPYFIGMTRPTEQKVFLLFLAILSMQGIQSIRFLYHWFLQKVSSTKLNAYYYLLSYGEISLDALCRTTIQIALSCVPTELTEYPYFLLIDDTLQPKFGTHFEEYQVMFDHAAHNGNNYLKGHCFVGLVLCWFSALCSGTESR
;
A
#
# COMPACT_ATOMS: atom_id res chain seq x y z
N MET A 1 6.71 -11.07 32.13
CA MET A 1 5.55 -11.03 31.21
C MET A 1 5.99 -11.63 29.88
N ASN A 2 5.30 -12.65 29.37
CA ASN A 2 5.73 -13.40 28.19
C ASN A 2 5.67 -12.53 26.92
N SER A 3 6.82 -12.35 26.26
CA SER A 3 6.98 -11.62 24.99
C SER A 3 5.98 -12.07 23.89
N LEU A 4 5.63 -13.36 23.87
CA LEU A 4 4.62 -13.92 22.96
C LEU A 4 3.20 -13.36 23.18
N TYR A 5 2.84 -13.05 24.43
CA TYR A 5 1.52 -12.55 24.79
C TYR A 5 1.34 -11.08 24.39
N GLN A 6 2.39 -10.26 24.54
CA GLN A 6 2.42 -8.89 24.02
C GLN A 6 2.46 -8.85 22.48
N LYS A 7 3.18 -9.78 21.85
CA LYS A 7 3.27 -9.87 20.39
C LYS A 7 1.91 -10.16 19.74
N SER A 8 1.08 -11.02 20.34
CA SER A 8 -0.27 -11.29 19.82
C SER A 8 -1.16 -10.05 19.96
N HIS A 9 -1.07 -9.33 21.07
CA HIS A 9 -1.88 -8.13 21.30
C HIS A 9 -1.56 -7.02 20.30
N THR A 10 -0.27 -6.69 20.09
CA THR A 10 0.12 -5.64 19.13
C THR A 10 -0.27 -5.98 17.70
N ILE A 11 -0.08 -7.24 17.27
CA ILE A 11 -0.46 -7.67 15.91
C ILE A 11 -1.97 -7.61 15.73
N ASN A 12 -2.75 -8.01 16.75
CA ASN A 12 -4.21 -7.93 16.72
C ASN A 12 -4.69 -6.47 16.71
N SER A 13 -4.06 -5.57 17.47
CA SER A 13 -4.35 -4.14 17.43
C SER A 13 -3.98 -3.50 16.09
N LEU A 14 -2.87 -3.90 15.48
CA LEU A 14 -2.55 -3.44 14.13
C LEU A 14 -3.60 -3.93 13.14
N LYS A 15 -4.00 -5.20 13.23
CA LYS A 15 -5.01 -5.80 12.36
C LYS A 15 -6.35 -5.06 12.40
N SER A 16 -6.76 -4.51 13.54
CA SER A 16 -8.01 -3.74 13.61
C SER A 16 -7.97 -2.48 12.74
N TYR A 17 -6.82 -1.82 12.60
CA TYR A 17 -6.68 -0.67 11.68
C TYR A 17 -6.84 -1.06 10.21
N PHE A 18 -6.46 -2.29 9.84
CA PHE A 18 -6.61 -2.78 8.47
C PHE A 18 -7.97 -3.44 8.21
N SER A 19 -8.81 -3.59 9.23
CA SER A 19 -10.10 -4.26 9.10
C SER A 19 -10.99 -3.76 7.94
N PRO A 20 -11.01 -2.45 7.58
CA PRO A 20 -11.79 -1.98 6.44
C PRO A 20 -11.37 -2.62 5.10
N TYR A 21 -10.11 -3.03 4.95
CA TYR A 21 -9.59 -3.66 3.72
C TYR A 21 -10.00 -5.11 3.56
N PHE A 22 -10.53 -5.75 4.60
CA PHE A 22 -10.79 -7.19 4.63
C PHE A 22 -12.28 -7.54 4.49
N ILE A 23 -13.13 -6.53 4.24
CA ILE A 23 -14.57 -6.73 4.05
C ILE A 23 -14.80 -7.68 2.87
N GLY A 24 -15.56 -8.75 3.11
CA GLY A 24 -15.86 -9.77 2.10
C GLY A 24 -14.77 -10.85 1.93
N MET A 25 -13.60 -10.72 2.56
CA MET A 25 -12.55 -11.74 2.50
C MET A 25 -12.82 -12.88 3.49
N THR A 26 -12.42 -14.10 3.11
CA THR A 26 -12.41 -15.22 4.06
C THR A 26 -11.31 -15.00 5.12
N ARG A 27 -11.50 -15.51 6.35
CA ARG A 27 -10.50 -15.38 7.43
C ARG A 27 -9.08 -15.81 7.02
N PRO A 28 -8.88 -16.93 6.29
CA PRO A 28 -7.54 -17.34 5.85
C PRO A 28 -6.93 -16.40 4.79
N THR A 29 -7.75 -15.76 3.97
CA THR A 29 -7.30 -14.77 2.96
C THR A 29 -6.93 -13.48 3.65
N GLU A 30 -7.83 -12.94 4.47
CA GLU A 30 -7.63 -11.78 5.32
C GLU A 30 -6.30 -11.85 6.08
N GLN A 31 -6.03 -12.97 6.76
CA GLN A 31 -4.80 -13.11 7.55
C GLN A 31 -3.53 -13.04 6.68
N LYS A 32 -3.55 -13.63 5.49
CA LYS A 32 -2.39 -13.58 4.57
C LYS A 32 -2.22 -12.18 3.98
N VAL A 33 -3.31 -11.52 3.58
CA VAL A 33 -3.28 -10.15 3.05
C VAL A 33 -2.78 -9.18 4.12
N PHE A 34 -3.30 -9.28 5.35
CA PHE A 34 -2.83 -8.49 6.49
C PHE A 34 -1.32 -8.64 6.72
N LEU A 35 -0.82 -9.88 6.78
CA LEU A 35 0.61 -10.11 6.99
C LEU A 35 1.45 -9.61 5.82
N LEU A 36 0.92 -9.69 4.59
CA LEU A 36 1.59 -9.14 3.41
C LEU A 36 1.69 -7.61 3.50
N PHE A 37 0.61 -6.91 3.81
CA PHE A 37 0.62 -5.45 4.01
C PHE A 37 1.58 -5.03 5.12
N LEU A 38 1.53 -5.75 6.25
CA LEU A 38 2.44 -5.49 7.36
C LEU A 38 3.91 -5.71 6.97
N ALA A 39 4.21 -6.73 6.16
CA ALA A 39 5.55 -6.97 5.64
C ALA A 39 6.03 -5.83 4.73
N ILE A 40 5.16 -5.35 3.84
CA ILE A 40 5.48 -4.24 2.92
C ILE A 40 5.83 -2.98 3.71
N LEU A 41 5.01 -2.64 4.71
CA LEU A 41 5.24 -1.48 5.57
C LEU A 41 6.52 -1.62 6.40
N SER A 42 6.77 -2.81 6.95
CA SER A 42 7.95 -3.09 7.77
C SER A 42 9.25 -3.04 6.97
N MET A 43 9.22 -3.48 5.71
CA MET A 43 10.38 -3.49 4.82
C MET A 43 10.55 -2.19 4.03
N GLN A 44 9.65 -1.21 4.20
CA GLN A 44 9.64 0.08 3.50
C GLN A 44 9.70 -0.06 1.96
N GLY A 45 9.08 -1.11 1.42
CA GLY A 45 9.05 -1.32 -0.03
C GLY A 45 8.80 -2.76 -0.45
N ILE A 46 8.58 -2.92 -1.76
CA ILE A 46 8.31 -4.22 -2.39
C ILE A 46 9.38 -4.51 -3.42
N GLN A 47 10.45 -5.19 -3.00
CA GLN A 47 11.43 -5.72 -3.95
C GLN A 47 10.89 -6.99 -4.64
N SER A 48 10.40 -7.95 -3.84
CA SER A 48 9.69 -9.14 -4.33
C SER A 48 8.95 -9.84 -3.18
N ILE A 49 7.97 -10.68 -3.52
CA ILE A 49 7.28 -11.53 -2.53
C ILE A 49 8.24 -12.48 -1.82
N ARG A 50 9.24 -13.02 -2.54
CA ARG A 50 10.29 -13.86 -1.95
C ARG A 50 11.12 -13.10 -0.93
N PHE A 51 11.45 -11.84 -1.21
CA PHE A 51 12.16 -10.97 -0.29
C PHE A 51 11.35 -10.72 0.98
N LEU A 52 10.08 -10.30 0.84
CA LEU A 52 9.18 -10.10 1.98
C LEU A 52 9.01 -11.38 2.80
N TYR A 53 8.96 -12.53 2.13
CA TYR A 53 8.87 -13.81 2.80
C TYR A 53 10.09 -14.13 3.66
N HIS A 54 11.28 -14.00 3.08
CA HIS A 54 12.52 -14.35 3.76
C HIS A 54 12.81 -13.43 4.96
N TRP A 55 12.54 -12.13 4.80
CA TRP A 55 12.88 -11.14 5.80
C TRP A 55 11.79 -10.92 6.84
N PHE A 56 10.52 -11.17 6.51
CA PHE A 56 9.39 -10.92 7.40
C PHE A 56 8.44 -12.11 7.54
N LEU A 57 7.76 -12.55 6.48
CA LEU A 57 6.58 -13.43 6.60
C LEU A 57 6.89 -14.77 7.27
N GLN A 58 8.03 -15.40 6.95
CA GLN A 58 8.41 -16.69 7.54
C GLN A 58 8.72 -16.60 9.04
N LYS A 59 9.02 -15.40 9.55
CA LYS A 59 9.33 -15.16 10.98
C LYS A 59 8.08 -14.93 11.83
N VAL A 60 6.94 -14.62 11.18
CA VAL A 60 5.69 -14.26 11.85
C VAL A 60 4.55 -15.25 11.59
N SER A 61 4.70 -16.15 10.62
CA SER A 61 3.68 -17.14 10.24
C SER A 61 4.30 -18.44 9.75
N SER A 62 3.61 -19.56 9.96
CA SER A 62 3.96 -20.88 9.41
C SER A 62 3.51 -21.07 7.94
N THR A 63 2.89 -20.05 7.35
CA THR A 63 2.43 -20.08 5.95
C THR A 63 3.62 -20.15 5.00
N LYS A 64 3.59 -21.07 4.04
CA LYS A 64 4.65 -21.26 3.03
C LYS A 64 4.65 -20.15 1.98
N LEU A 65 5.82 -19.89 1.38
CA LEU A 65 5.99 -18.91 0.29
C LEU A 65 4.98 -19.11 -0.85
N ASN A 66 4.77 -20.35 -1.29
CA ASN A 66 3.85 -20.67 -2.40
C ASN A 66 2.40 -20.25 -2.12
N ALA A 67 1.98 -20.19 -0.85
CA ALA A 67 0.64 -19.74 -0.51
C ALA A 67 0.44 -18.24 -0.78
N TYR A 68 1.50 -17.43 -0.67
CA TYR A 68 1.45 -16.01 -1.03
C TYR A 68 1.45 -15.80 -2.54
N TYR A 69 2.20 -16.61 -3.30
CA TYR A 69 2.08 -16.61 -4.76
C TYR A 69 0.68 -17.00 -5.21
N TYR A 70 0.12 -18.07 -4.65
CA TYR A 70 -1.24 -18.50 -4.95
C TYR A 70 -2.27 -17.42 -4.60
N LEU A 71 -2.12 -16.76 -3.43
CA LEU A 71 -2.97 -15.65 -3.02
C LEU A 71 -2.95 -14.50 -4.05
N LEU A 72 -1.80 -14.15 -4.61
CA LEU A 72 -1.72 -13.02 -5.55
C LEU A 72 -2.16 -13.39 -6.96
N SER A 73 -1.99 -14.64 -7.38
CA SER A 73 -2.40 -15.10 -8.71
C SER A 73 -3.88 -15.48 -8.78
N TYR A 74 -4.45 -15.98 -7.69
CA TYR A 74 -5.81 -16.55 -7.68
C TYR A 74 -6.69 -16.02 -6.56
N GLY A 75 -6.15 -15.18 -5.66
CA GLY A 75 -6.96 -14.55 -4.63
C GLY A 75 -7.87 -13.50 -5.26
N GLU A 76 -9.14 -13.53 -4.86
CA GLU A 76 -10.15 -12.52 -5.23
C GLU A 76 -9.91 -11.21 -4.44
N ILE A 77 -8.74 -10.59 -4.61
CA ILE A 77 -8.39 -9.31 -3.99
C ILE A 77 -8.74 -8.20 -4.98
N SER A 78 -9.89 -7.55 -4.79
CA SER A 78 -10.33 -6.46 -5.65
C SER A 78 -9.47 -5.20 -5.45
N LEU A 79 -8.73 -4.80 -6.48
CA LEU A 79 -7.95 -3.56 -6.48
C LEU A 79 -8.87 -2.32 -6.33
N ASP A 80 -10.05 -2.30 -6.97
CA ASP A 80 -11.03 -1.21 -6.81
C ASP A 80 -11.48 -1.07 -5.36
N ALA A 81 -11.77 -2.19 -4.70
CA ALA A 81 -12.18 -2.19 -3.29
C ALA A 81 -11.06 -1.65 -2.40
N LEU A 82 -9.81 -2.10 -2.62
CA LEU A 82 -8.66 -1.59 -1.88
C LEU A 82 -8.48 -0.08 -2.09
N CYS A 83 -8.50 0.40 -3.34
CA CYS A 83 -8.36 1.82 -3.66
C CYS A 83 -9.47 2.66 -3.01
N ARG A 84 -10.73 2.22 -3.09
CA ARG A 84 -11.87 2.89 -2.48
C ARG A 84 -11.72 2.98 -0.96
N THR A 85 -11.32 1.89 -0.31
CA THR A 85 -11.05 1.89 1.13
C THR A 85 -9.91 2.84 1.48
N THR A 86 -8.82 2.87 0.70
CA THR A 86 -7.72 3.81 0.92
C THR A 86 -8.18 5.26 0.80
N ILE A 87 -8.99 5.61 -0.20
CA ILE A 87 -9.55 6.96 -0.37
C ILE A 87 -10.45 7.33 0.82
N GLN A 88 -11.34 6.43 1.25
CA GLN A 88 -12.20 6.66 2.41
C GLN A 88 -11.39 6.91 3.68
N ILE A 89 -10.34 6.12 3.92
CA ILE A 89 -9.43 6.31 5.05
C ILE A 89 -8.73 7.68 4.94
N ALA A 90 -8.17 8.02 3.78
CA ALA A 90 -7.49 9.29 3.56
C ALA A 90 -8.41 10.50 3.82
N LEU A 91 -9.66 10.44 3.37
CA LEU A 91 -10.67 11.48 3.64
C LEU A 91 -11.04 11.54 5.11
N SER A 92 -11.10 10.40 5.81
CA SER A 92 -11.39 10.36 7.25
C SER A 92 -10.26 10.96 8.11
N CYS A 93 -9.04 11.09 7.56
CA CYS A 93 -7.92 11.75 8.22
C CYS A 93 -7.98 13.28 8.15
N VAL A 94 -8.89 13.85 7.37
CA VAL A 94 -9.08 15.30 7.27
C VAL A 94 -9.77 15.82 8.54
N PRO A 95 -9.18 16.79 9.26
CA PRO A 95 -9.82 17.39 10.43
C PRO A 95 -11.14 18.08 10.06
N THR A 96 -12.15 17.97 10.93
CA THR A 96 -13.47 18.55 10.70
C THR A 96 -13.43 20.07 10.53
N GLU A 97 -12.49 20.74 11.18
CA GLU A 97 -12.27 22.19 11.11
C GLU A 97 -11.80 22.63 9.72
N LEU A 98 -11.20 21.71 8.95
CA LEU A 98 -10.67 21.99 7.62
C LEU A 98 -11.68 21.67 6.51
N THR A 99 -12.87 21.17 6.85
CA THR A 99 -13.87 20.72 5.87
C THR A 99 -14.30 21.81 4.88
N GLU A 100 -14.34 23.06 5.34
CA GLU A 100 -14.79 24.22 4.58
C GLU A 100 -13.67 24.89 3.75
N TYR A 101 -12.42 24.46 3.92
CA TYR A 101 -11.27 25.05 3.24
C TYR A 101 -10.94 24.31 1.94
N PRO A 102 -10.31 24.98 0.96
CA PRO A 102 -9.89 24.33 -0.26
C PRO A 102 -8.83 23.25 0.00
N TYR A 103 -8.98 22.13 -0.69
CA TYR A 103 -8.00 21.05 -0.72
C TYR A 103 -7.13 21.15 -1.95
N PHE A 104 -5.87 20.77 -1.80
CA PHE A 104 -4.97 20.56 -2.92
C PHE A 104 -4.92 19.07 -3.23
N LEU A 105 -5.32 18.71 -4.43
CA LEU A 105 -5.14 17.35 -4.96
C LEU A 105 -3.95 17.38 -5.91
N LEU A 106 -2.84 16.80 -5.47
CA LEU A 106 -1.67 16.61 -6.32
C LEU A 106 -1.84 15.32 -7.09
N ILE A 107 -1.60 15.38 -8.39
CA ILE A 107 -1.72 14.26 -9.32
C ILE A 107 -0.38 14.16 -10.03
N ASP A 108 0.24 12.99 -9.95
CA ASP A 108 1.53 12.74 -10.58
C ASP A 108 1.54 11.31 -11.13
N ASP A 109 2.02 11.13 -12.35
CA ASP A 109 2.18 9.81 -12.95
C ASP A 109 3.60 9.29 -12.73
N THR A 110 3.71 8.11 -12.13
CA THR A 110 4.99 7.44 -11.87
C THR A 110 5.14 6.25 -12.79
N LEU A 111 6.17 6.30 -13.64
CA LEU A 111 6.58 5.20 -14.49
C LEU A 111 7.46 4.22 -13.70
N GLN A 112 7.06 2.95 -13.67
CA GLN A 112 7.87 1.87 -13.14
C GLN A 112 8.35 0.95 -14.27
N PRO A 113 9.61 1.09 -14.70
CA PRO A 113 10.14 0.31 -15.81
C PRO A 113 10.23 -1.17 -15.44
N LYS A 114 9.97 -2.02 -16.41
CA LYS A 114 9.99 -3.48 -16.29
C LYS A 114 10.85 -4.07 -17.40
N PHE A 115 11.75 -4.96 -17.01
CA PHE A 115 12.62 -5.66 -17.96
C PHE A 115 12.00 -7.01 -18.34
N GLY A 116 11.87 -7.26 -19.64
CA GLY A 116 11.30 -8.50 -20.18
C GLY A 116 9.78 -8.47 -20.38
N THR A 117 9.17 -9.66 -20.45
CA THR A 117 7.74 -9.87 -20.77
C THR A 117 7.00 -10.67 -19.70
N HIS A 118 7.59 -10.82 -18.52
CA HIS A 118 7.04 -11.65 -17.44
C HIS A 118 6.01 -10.94 -16.56
N PHE A 119 5.74 -9.67 -16.83
CA PHE A 119 4.75 -8.87 -16.11
C PHE A 119 3.46 -8.88 -16.91
N GLU A 120 2.31 -8.97 -16.23
CA GLU A 120 1.01 -8.76 -16.85
C GLU A 120 0.74 -7.26 -17.00
N GLU A 121 -0.16 -6.86 -17.88
CA GLU A 121 -0.65 -5.47 -18.00
C GLU A 121 0.41 -4.36 -18.16
N TYR A 122 1.62 -4.70 -18.61
CA TYR A 122 2.62 -3.69 -18.95
C TYR A 122 2.22 -2.96 -20.23
N GLN A 123 2.57 -1.68 -20.30
CA GLN A 123 2.42 -0.86 -21.49
C GLN A 123 3.80 -0.58 -22.10
N VAL A 124 3.82 -0.29 -23.40
CA VAL A 124 5.01 0.21 -24.09
C VAL A 124 4.93 1.72 -24.07
N MET A 125 5.88 2.36 -23.39
CA MET A 125 5.92 3.80 -23.17
C MET A 125 7.20 4.39 -23.76
N PHE A 126 7.18 5.67 -24.07
CA PHE A 126 8.37 6.37 -24.57
C PHE A 126 9.38 6.57 -23.43
N ASP A 127 10.64 6.21 -23.69
CA ASP A 127 11.74 6.40 -22.75
C ASP A 127 12.38 7.77 -22.99
N HIS A 128 11.99 8.76 -22.17
CA HIS A 128 12.56 10.12 -22.23
C HIS A 128 14.02 10.19 -21.76
N ALA A 129 14.54 9.13 -21.13
CA ALA A 129 15.91 9.05 -20.62
C ALA A 129 16.79 8.09 -21.45
N ALA A 130 16.37 7.75 -22.67
CA ALA A 130 16.99 6.69 -23.48
C ALA A 130 18.51 6.85 -23.65
N HIS A 131 19.26 5.95 -22.99
CA HIS A 131 20.71 5.79 -23.16
C HIS A 131 21.08 4.57 -24.02
N ASN A 132 20.08 3.77 -24.44
CA ASN A 132 20.30 2.43 -25.00
C ASN A 132 19.92 2.30 -26.49
N GLY A 133 19.64 3.41 -27.19
CA GLY A 133 19.32 3.41 -28.63
C GLY A 133 17.91 2.93 -29.00
N ASN A 134 17.06 2.58 -28.03
CA ASN A 134 15.63 2.35 -28.20
C ASN A 134 14.85 3.37 -27.38
N ASN A 135 13.92 4.07 -28.02
CA ASN A 135 13.12 5.14 -27.40
C ASN A 135 11.88 4.60 -26.67
N TYR A 136 11.76 3.28 -26.49
CA TYR A 136 10.60 2.67 -25.87
C TYR A 136 11.01 1.71 -24.76
N LEU A 137 10.35 1.83 -23.61
CA LEU A 137 10.48 0.93 -22.48
C LEU A 137 9.14 0.24 -22.18
N LYS A 138 9.23 -0.96 -21.61
CA LYS A 138 8.06 -1.65 -21.05
C LYS A 138 7.94 -1.28 -19.59
N GLY A 139 6.74 -0.99 -19.11
CA GLY A 139 6.55 -0.61 -17.71
C GLY A 139 5.09 -0.58 -17.31
N HIS A 140 4.87 -0.25 -16.05
CA HIS A 140 3.56 0.18 -15.57
C HIS A 140 3.62 1.66 -15.30
N CYS A 141 2.54 2.36 -15.61
CA CYS A 141 2.36 3.76 -15.22
C CYS A 141 1.25 3.78 -14.18
N PHE A 142 1.53 4.38 -13.03
CA PHE A 142 0.57 4.52 -11.95
C PHE A 142 0.34 6.01 -11.71
N VAL A 143 -0.91 6.42 -11.56
CA VAL A 143 -1.24 7.78 -11.17
C VAL A 143 -1.33 7.83 -9.64
N GLY A 144 -0.41 8.56 -9.02
CA GLY A 144 -0.44 8.90 -7.61
C GLY A 144 -1.39 10.06 -7.35
N LEU A 145 -2.20 9.93 -6.30
CA LEU A 145 -3.04 10.99 -5.77
C LEU A 145 -2.56 11.33 -4.36
N VAL A 146 -2.22 12.59 -4.13
CA VAL A 146 -1.86 13.09 -2.79
C VAL A 146 -2.84 14.17 -2.41
N LEU A 147 -3.56 13.95 -1.29
CA LEU A 147 -4.45 14.93 -0.70
C LEU A 147 -3.67 15.78 0.30
N CYS A 148 -3.61 17.09 0.06
CA CYS A 148 -2.95 18.06 0.92
C CYS A 148 -3.96 19.12 1.39
N TRP A 149 -3.83 19.53 2.64
CA TRP A 149 -4.56 20.66 3.21
C TRP A 149 -3.59 21.55 3.96
N PHE A 150 -3.86 22.85 3.97
CA PHE A 150 -3.02 23.82 4.67
C PHE A 150 -3.52 23.96 6.11
N SER A 151 -2.69 23.55 7.08
CA SER A 151 -2.92 23.89 8.48
C SER A 151 -2.36 25.29 8.75
N ALA A 152 -3.04 26.34 8.27
CA ALA A 152 -2.81 27.70 8.76
C ALA A 152 -3.67 27.89 10.01
N LEU A 153 -3.23 27.40 11.17
CA LEU A 153 -3.70 27.87 12.49
C LEU A 153 -2.94 27.12 13.59
N CYS A 154 -1.75 27.60 13.93
CA CYS A 154 -1.13 27.44 15.26
C CYS A 154 0.04 28.43 15.41
N SER A 155 -0.25 29.73 15.42
CA SER A 155 0.53 30.70 16.20
C SER A 155 -0.25 32.00 16.40
N GLY A 156 -0.98 32.06 17.52
CA GLY A 156 -1.14 33.29 18.31
C GLY A 156 -2.24 34.26 17.91
N THR A 157 -3.48 33.98 18.33
CA THR A 157 -4.39 35.05 18.80
C THR A 157 -4.81 34.73 20.23
N GLU A 158 -3.89 34.94 21.17
CA GLU A 158 -4.21 35.24 22.57
C GLU A 158 -3.69 36.65 22.90
N SER A 159 -4.56 37.45 23.51
CA SER A 159 -4.39 38.79 24.10
C SER A 159 -4.32 40.02 23.17
N ARG A 160 -5.45 40.72 23.05
CA ARG A 160 -5.69 42.01 23.75
C ARG A 160 -7.18 42.30 23.84
#